data_AF-A0A388LF23-F1
#
_entry.id   AF-A0A388LF23-F1
#
_cell.length_a   1.000
_cell.length_b   1.000
_cell.length_c   1.000
_cell.angle_alpha   90.00
_cell.angle_beta   90.00
_cell.angle_gamma   90.00
#
_symmetry.space_group_name_H-M   'P 1'
#
loop_
_entity.id
_entity.type
_entity.pdbx_description
1 polymer ?
#
loop_
_entity_poly.entity_id
_entity_poly.type
_entity_poly.pdbx_seq_one_letter_code
_entity_poly.pdbx_strand_id
1 'polypeptide(L)'
;MSDTVPHKQCHISSARLDTVPRQQCQVSNVTGLPGQLANEPIADYKKRFQAQLAIIEAEEQRQLAAKAAQLQAEEAATAEKLRLQAEADADAQARRKEAQDLLQRHEANSIKRLKFWHFKPNGDEATPEEQHKEFMAKLVTRLVYTCKHLQSELVKLQRAVRNHKTQHEDAARALDARVLDLEQAVPGPDAGASNSAPSSRQLEERVDHVVAMLGDISAFAEPATISQRFELLDTKISQQQQTDHSHNNSSTRP
;
A
#
# COMPACT_ATOMS: atom_id res chain seq x y z
N MET A 1 18.98 -83.68 -23.54
CA MET A 1 19.69 -82.39 -23.61
C MET A 1 18.67 -81.35 -23.19
N SER A 2 18.47 -81.14 -21.89
CA SER A 2 19.18 -80.15 -21.02
C SER A 2 18.86 -78.72 -21.49
N ASP A 3 18.30 -77.80 -20.70
CA ASP A 3 18.90 -77.25 -19.47
C ASP A 3 17.93 -76.60 -18.46
N THR A 4 18.06 -77.02 -17.20
CA THR A 4 18.52 -76.31 -15.97
C THR A 4 18.43 -74.76 -15.81
N VAL A 5 17.84 -74.37 -14.67
CA VAL A 5 17.72 -73.09 -13.90
C VAL A 5 19.12 -72.58 -13.42
N PRO A 6 19.49 -71.28 -13.08
CA PRO A 6 18.96 -70.52 -11.92
C PRO A 6 19.15 -68.97 -11.74
N HIS A 7 18.30 -68.44 -10.84
CA HIS A 7 18.51 -67.51 -9.70
C HIS A 7 19.81 -66.68 -9.53
N LYS A 8 19.66 -65.35 -9.38
CA LYS A 8 20.56 -64.38 -8.68
C LYS A 8 19.69 -63.20 -8.19
N GLN A 9 19.33 -63.05 -6.90
CA GLN A 9 20.07 -62.54 -5.74
C GLN A 9 20.87 -61.25 -5.97
N CYS A 10 20.34 -60.13 -5.46
CA CYS A 10 21.10 -58.91 -5.21
C CYS A 10 21.01 -58.54 -3.72
N HIS A 11 22.20 -58.35 -3.14
CA HIS A 11 22.47 -58.06 -1.75
C HIS A 11 22.27 -56.58 -1.43
N ILE A 12 21.77 -56.26 -0.24
CA ILE A 12 21.93 -54.94 0.37
C ILE A 12 22.66 -55.15 1.70
N SER A 13 23.81 -54.47 1.80
CA SER A 13 24.79 -54.56 2.87
C SER A 13 24.28 -53.99 4.20
N SER A 14 24.59 -54.71 5.28
CA SER A 14 24.36 -54.31 6.67
C SER A 14 25.28 -53.16 7.11
N ALA A 15 24.72 -52.16 7.79
CA ALA A 15 25.45 -51.29 8.71
C ALA A 15 24.86 -51.48 10.12
N ARG A 16 25.74 -51.77 11.08
CA ARG A 16 25.43 -52.04 12.50
C ARG A 16 24.96 -50.75 13.16
N LEU A 17 23.87 -50.83 13.92
CA LEU A 17 23.46 -49.83 14.89
C LEU A 17 23.28 -50.52 16.25
N ASP A 18 23.77 -49.82 17.25
CA ASP A 18 24.13 -50.30 18.58
C ASP A 18 22.97 -50.86 19.40
N THR A 19 23.35 -51.73 20.33
CA THR A 19 22.54 -52.28 21.42
C THR A 19 21.76 -51.21 22.18
N VAL A 20 20.43 -51.24 22.06
CA VAL A 20 19.48 -50.54 22.94
C VAL A 20 18.87 -51.57 23.89
N PRO A 21 18.81 -51.31 25.21
CA PRO A 21 18.28 -52.28 26.16
C PRO A 21 16.79 -52.49 25.93
N ARG A 22 16.40 -53.75 25.80
CA ARG A 22 15.00 -54.19 25.73
C ARG A 22 14.32 -53.82 27.05
N GLN A 23 13.64 -52.67 27.09
CA GLN A 23 12.70 -52.36 28.16
C GLN A 23 11.55 -53.36 28.05
N GLN A 24 11.52 -54.28 29.00
CA GLN A 24 10.47 -55.24 29.18
C GLN A 24 9.22 -54.46 29.61
N CYS A 25 8.36 -54.11 28.65
CA CYS A 25 7.04 -53.59 28.96
C CYS A 25 6.32 -54.64 29.81
N GLN A 26 6.19 -54.36 31.10
CA GLN A 26 5.25 -55.07 31.95
C GLN A 26 3.87 -54.84 31.34
N VAL A 27 3.31 -55.89 30.73
CA VAL A 27 1.89 -55.93 30.39
C VAL A 27 1.16 -56.06 31.71
N SER A 28 0.88 -54.93 32.36
CA SER A 28 -0.11 -54.87 33.42
C SER A 28 -1.45 -55.22 32.76
N ASN A 29 -1.97 -56.41 33.08
CA ASN A 29 -3.33 -56.83 32.73
C ASN A 29 -4.31 -55.88 33.44
N VAL A 30 -4.62 -54.75 32.80
CA VAL A 30 -5.77 -53.92 33.17
C VAL A 30 -6.99 -54.57 32.56
N THR A 31 -7.70 -55.38 33.35
CA THR A 31 -8.96 -56.06 32.98
C THR A 31 -10.14 -55.06 32.89
N GLY A 32 -9.91 -53.85 32.40
CA GLY A 32 -10.90 -52.77 32.33
C GLY A 32 -10.92 -52.11 30.95
N LEU A 33 -12.10 -51.65 30.52
CA LEU A 33 -12.25 -50.89 29.28
C LEU A 33 -11.54 -49.53 29.38
N PRO A 34 -11.06 -48.97 28.26
CA PRO A 34 -10.45 -47.64 28.26
C PRO A 34 -11.38 -46.58 28.86
N GLY A 35 -10.88 -45.82 29.83
CA GLY A 35 -11.67 -44.79 30.54
C GLY A 35 -12.65 -45.32 31.60
N GLN A 36 -12.70 -46.62 31.85
CA GLN A 36 -13.46 -47.21 32.95
C GLN A 36 -12.75 -46.88 34.28
N LEU A 37 -13.50 -46.42 35.27
CA LEU A 37 -12.92 -46.10 36.58
C LEU A 37 -12.65 -47.38 37.38
N ALA A 38 -11.71 -47.29 38.34
CA ALA A 38 -11.39 -48.42 39.22
C ALA A 38 -12.64 -48.91 39.97
N ASN A 39 -12.92 -50.22 39.90
CA ASN A 39 -14.08 -50.89 40.50
C ASN A 39 -15.45 -50.45 39.97
N GLU A 40 -15.52 -49.78 38.83
CA GLU A 40 -16.79 -49.40 38.22
C GLU A 40 -17.47 -50.60 37.53
N PRO A 41 -18.74 -50.92 37.86
CA PRO A 41 -19.52 -51.90 37.11
C PRO A 41 -19.69 -51.48 35.64
N ILE A 42 -19.61 -52.44 34.71
CA ILE A 42 -19.70 -52.18 33.26
C ILE A 42 -21.01 -51.45 32.87
N ALA A 43 -22.11 -51.67 33.61
CA ALA A 43 -23.38 -50.98 33.39
C ALA A 43 -23.31 -49.47 33.68
N ASP A 44 -22.58 -49.07 34.73
CA ASP A 44 -22.38 -47.67 35.09
C ASP A 44 -21.43 -46.97 34.10
N TYR A 45 -20.40 -47.67 33.65
CA TYR A 45 -19.51 -47.20 32.57
C TYR A 45 -20.31 -46.90 31.30
N LYS A 46 -21.16 -47.84 30.87
CA LYS A 46 -22.05 -47.66 29.71
C LYS A 46 -22.96 -46.45 29.88
N LYS A 47 -23.55 -46.27 31.06
CA LYS A 47 -24.46 -45.15 31.35
C LYS A 47 -23.76 -43.80 31.29
N ARG A 48 -22.55 -43.69 31.86
CA ARG A 48 -21.75 -42.45 31.78
C ARG A 48 -21.28 -42.15 30.37
N PHE A 49 -20.86 -43.16 29.63
CA PHE A 49 -20.47 -43.00 28.23
C PHE A 49 -21.65 -42.50 27.38
N GLN A 50 -22.85 -43.04 27.58
CA GLN A 50 -24.07 -42.54 26.93
C GLN A 50 -24.40 -41.10 27.34
N ALA A 51 -24.23 -40.73 28.61
CA ALA A 51 -24.43 -39.36 29.05
C ALA A 51 -23.41 -38.38 28.44
N GLN A 52 -22.15 -38.79 28.29
CA GLN A 52 -21.12 -37.99 27.61
C GLN A 52 -21.44 -37.78 26.13
N LEU A 53 -21.91 -38.82 25.44
CA LEU A 53 -22.38 -38.69 24.04
C LEU A 53 -23.51 -37.68 23.90
N ALA A 54 -24.50 -37.70 24.80
CA ALA A 54 -25.60 -36.73 24.79
C ALA A 54 -25.12 -35.29 25.03
N ILE A 55 -24.09 -35.09 25.87
CA ILE A 55 -23.47 -33.78 26.09
C ILE A 55 -22.75 -33.30 24.81
N ILE A 56 -22.03 -34.20 24.13
CA ILE A 56 -21.34 -33.88 22.87
C ILE A 56 -22.35 -33.49 21.79
N GLU A 57 -23.43 -34.25 21.61
CA GLU A 57 -24.49 -33.93 20.64
C GLU A 57 -25.14 -32.56 20.95
N ALA A 58 -25.43 -32.28 22.22
CA ALA A 58 -26.01 -30.99 22.62
C ALA A 58 -25.07 -29.81 22.33
N GLU A 59 -23.77 -29.99 22.57
CA GLU A 59 -22.77 -28.96 22.28
C GLU A 59 -22.56 -28.79 20.75
N GLU A 60 -22.62 -29.87 19.97
CA GLU A 60 -22.58 -29.79 18.52
C GLU A 60 -23.77 -29.00 17.96
N GLN A 61 -24.98 -29.27 18.45
CA GLN A 61 -26.17 -28.50 18.09
C GLN A 61 -26.05 -27.02 18.47
N ARG A 62 -25.48 -26.74 19.65
CA ARG A 62 -25.20 -25.37 20.09
C ARG A 62 -24.23 -24.66 19.16
N GLN A 63 -23.17 -25.34 18.73
CA GLN A 63 -22.19 -24.78 17.80
C GLN A 63 -22.80 -24.53 16.41
N LEU A 64 -23.68 -25.41 15.93
CA LEU A 64 -24.42 -25.19 14.69
C LEU A 64 -25.32 -23.96 14.79
N ALA A 65 -26.07 -23.82 15.88
CA ALA A 65 -26.91 -22.65 16.13
C ALA A 65 -26.08 -21.36 16.25
N ALA A 66 -24.93 -21.40 16.93
CA ALA A 66 -24.02 -20.27 17.05
C ALA A 66 -23.44 -19.85 15.69
N LYS A 67 -23.05 -20.81 14.84
CA LYS A 67 -22.58 -20.54 13.47
C LYS A 67 -23.68 -19.94 12.61
N ALA A 68 -24.91 -20.45 12.71
CA ALA A 68 -26.04 -19.88 11.98
C ALA A 68 -26.35 -18.44 12.43
N ALA A 69 -26.33 -18.18 13.73
CA ALA A 69 -26.53 -16.84 14.27
C ALA A 69 -25.41 -15.86 13.85
N GLN A 70 -24.15 -16.33 13.81
CA GLN A 70 -23.02 -15.54 13.33
C GLN A 70 -23.18 -15.16 11.85
N LEU A 71 -23.54 -16.12 10.99
CA LEU A 71 -23.79 -15.85 9.57
C LEU A 71 -24.92 -14.83 9.38
N GLN A 72 -26.01 -14.97 10.15
CA GLN A 72 -27.13 -14.03 10.08
C GLN A 72 -26.74 -12.63 10.57
N ALA A 73 -25.93 -12.53 11.62
CA ALA A 73 -25.43 -11.25 12.13
C ALA A 73 -24.48 -10.58 11.12
N GLU A 74 -23.63 -11.36 10.44
CA GLU A 74 -22.75 -10.86 9.40
C GLU A 74 -23.56 -10.35 8.20
N GLU A 75 -24.57 -11.10 7.74
CA GLU A 75 -25.47 -10.66 6.67
C GLU A 75 -26.20 -9.36 7.05
N ALA A 76 -26.76 -9.30 8.26
CA ALA A 76 -27.43 -8.10 8.75
C ALA A 76 -26.48 -6.89 8.84
N ALA A 77 -25.24 -7.09 9.31
CA ALA A 77 -24.23 -6.03 9.38
C ALA A 77 -23.83 -5.53 7.97
N THR A 78 -23.73 -6.43 6.99
CA THR A 78 -23.45 -6.04 5.60
C THR A 78 -24.61 -5.25 4.98
N ALA A 79 -25.85 -5.67 5.24
CA ALA A 79 -27.05 -4.98 4.79
C ALA A 79 -27.17 -3.58 5.42
N GLU A 80 -26.90 -3.45 6.71
CA GLU A 80 -26.91 -2.15 7.40
C GLU A 80 -25.81 -1.23 6.86
N LYS A 81 -24.59 -1.75 6.64
CA LYS A 81 -23.50 -0.98 6.03
C LYS A 81 -23.90 -0.46 4.64
N LEU A 82 -24.53 -1.28 3.81
CA LEU A 82 -25.00 -0.87 2.48
C LEU A 82 -26.10 0.20 2.59
N ARG A 83 -27.03 0.07 3.55
CA ARG A 83 -28.07 1.07 3.80
C ARG A 83 -27.48 2.43 4.18
N LEU A 84 -26.52 2.44 5.12
CA LEU A 84 -25.85 3.66 5.57
C LEU A 84 -25.04 4.31 4.45
N GLN A 85 -24.39 3.51 3.59
CA GLN A 85 -23.69 4.02 2.42
C GLN A 85 -24.65 4.70 1.44
N ALA A 86 -25.77 4.06 1.12
CA ALA A 86 -26.78 4.62 0.23
C ALA A 86 -27.40 5.92 0.79
N GLU A 87 -27.62 6.00 2.10
CA GLU A 87 -28.12 7.19 2.78
C GLU A 87 -27.11 8.35 2.72
N ALA A 88 -25.81 8.07 2.95
CA ALA A 88 -24.75 9.06 2.83
C ALA A 88 -24.60 9.58 1.39
N ASP A 89 -24.70 8.69 0.39
CA ASP A 89 -24.61 9.06 -1.02
C ASP A 89 -25.81 9.93 -1.46
N ALA A 90 -27.00 9.63 -0.97
CA ALA A 90 -28.20 10.43 -1.20
C ALA A 90 -28.07 11.83 -0.57
N ASP A 91 -27.58 11.96 0.66
CA ASP A 91 -27.33 13.27 1.30
C ASP A 91 -26.27 14.07 0.53
N ALA A 92 -25.17 13.43 0.13
CA ALA A 92 -24.13 14.08 -0.67
C ALA A 92 -24.67 14.56 -2.03
N GLN A 93 -25.57 13.80 -2.66
CA GLN A 93 -26.23 14.21 -3.90
C GLN A 93 -27.19 15.39 -3.67
N ALA A 94 -27.99 15.36 -2.59
CA ALA A 94 -28.89 16.45 -2.24
C ALA A 94 -28.12 17.76 -2.03
N ARG A 95 -27.02 17.74 -1.26
CA ARG A 95 -26.15 18.91 -1.03
C ARG A 95 -25.55 19.46 -2.32
N ARG A 96 -25.11 18.58 -3.23
CA ARG A 96 -24.58 19.02 -4.55
C ARG A 96 -25.65 19.75 -5.35
N LYS A 97 -26.89 19.23 -5.35
CA LYS A 97 -28.00 19.84 -6.07
C LYS A 97 -28.37 21.21 -5.47
N GLU A 98 -28.47 21.31 -4.14
CA GLU A 98 -28.71 22.59 -3.46
C GLU A 98 -27.64 23.64 -3.78
N ALA A 99 -26.36 23.23 -3.79
CA ALA A 99 -25.26 24.13 -4.15
C ALA A 99 -25.36 24.58 -5.61
N GLN A 100 -25.73 23.69 -6.53
CA GLN A 100 -25.95 24.02 -7.93
C GLN A 100 -27.12 24.99 -8.12
N ASP A 101 -28.23 24.76 -7.43
CA ASP A 101 -29.42 25.62 -7.47
C ASP A 101 -29.12 27.01 -6.86
N LEU A 102 -28.29 27.08 -5.82
CA LEU A 102 -27.82 28.34 -5.24
C LEU A 102 -26.95 29.12 -6.23
N LEU A 103 -26.02 28.42 -6.92
CA LEU A 103 -25.14 29.02 -7.91
C LEU A 103 -25.93 29.56 -9.10
N GLN A 104 -26.86 28.77 -9.65
CA GLN A 104 -27.75 29.23 -10.74
C GLN A 104 -28.59 30.45 -10.32
N ARG A 105 -29.11 30.49 -9.09
CA ARG A 105 -29.82 31.67 -8.58
C ARG A 105 -28.92 32.89 -8.49
N HIS A 106 -27.69 32.72 -8.03
CA HIS A 106 -26.71 33.80 -7.97
C HIS A 106 -26.36 34.32 -9.38
N GLU A 107 -26.15 33.42 -10.34
CA GLU A 107 -25.92 33.78 -11.74
C GLU A 107 -27.12 34.51 -12.37
N ALA A 108 -28.34 34.00 -12.19
CA ALA A 108 -29.54 34.67 -12.69
C ALA A 108 -29.72 36.06 -12.06
N ASN A 109 -29.44 36.20 -10.77
CA ASN A 109 -29.48 37.49 -10.07
C ASN A 109 -28.41 38.46 -10.60
N SER A 110 -27.17 37.98 -10.79
CA SER A 110 -26.07 38.80 -11.28
C SER A 110 -26.32 39.26 -12.71
N ILE A 111 -26.83 38.41 -13.60
CA ILE A 111 -27.24 38.77 -14.97
C ILE A 111 -28.36 39.82 -14.94
N LYS A 112 -29.38 39.65 -14.08
CA LYS A 112 -30.46 40.63 -13.94
C LYS A 112 -29.94 41.98 -13.49
N ARG A 113 -29.02 42.00 -12.51
CA ARG A 113 -28.36 43.23 -12.06
C ARG A 113 -27.51 43.84 -13.17
N LEU A 114 -26.71 43.04 -13.88
CA LEU A 114 -25.85 43.53 -14.96
C LEU A 114 -26.66 44.17 -16.10
N LYS A 115 -27.80 43.55 -16.46
CA LYS A 115 -28.77 44.11 -17.42
C LYS A 115 -29.39 45.42 -16.93
N PHE A 116 -29.70 45.54 -15.64
CA PHE A 116 -30.17 46.78 -15.04
C PHE A 116 -29.10 47.88 -15.09
N TRP A 117 -27.83 47.50 -14.92
CA TRP A 117 -26.73 48.45 -14.93
C TRP A 117 -26.44 48.98 -16.33
N HIS A 118 -26.13 48.17 -17.36
CA HIS A 118 -25.82 48.72 -18.69
C HIS A 118 -25.79 47.68 -19.81
N PHE A 119 -26.80 47.65 -20.70
CA PHE A 119 -26.56 47.32 -22.12
C PHE A 119 -27.51 48.13 -23.01
N LYS A 120 -27.00 49.25 -23.54
CA LYS A 120 -27.46 49.78 -24.81
C LYS A 120 -26.62 49.06 -25.87
N PRO A 121 -27.19 48.24 -26.76
CA PRO A 121 -26.41 47.57 -27.80
C PRO A 121 -26.00 48.64 -28.81
N ASN A 122 -24.75 49.12 -28.72
CA ASN A 122 -24.20 49.96 -29.76
C ASN A 122 -23.76 49.04 -30.90
N GLY A 123 -24.37 49.24 -32.08
CA GLY A 123 -24.08 48.52 -33.31
C GLY A 123 -23.00 49.21 -34.15
N ASP A 124 -22.05 49.90 -33.52
CA ASP A 124 -20.98 50.62 -34.20
C ASP A 124 -19.62 49.93 -33.97
N GLU A 125 -18.75 50.09 -34.96
CA GLU A 125 -17.39 49.58 -35.01
C GLU A 125 -16.56 50.06 -33.80
N ALA A 126 -15.75 49.15 -33.23
CA ALA A 126 -15.07 49.37 -31.95
C ALA A 126 -14.27 50.68 -31.96
N THR A 127 -14.60 51.56 -31.03
CA THR A 127 -13.91 52.84 -30.86
C THR A 127 -12.43 52.60 -30.51
N PRO A 128 -11.50 53.52 -30.84
CA PRO A 128 -10.07 53.36 -30.53
C PRO A 128 -9.79 53.09 -29.04
N GLU A 129 -10.65 53.60 -28.15
CA GLU A 129 -10.57 53.35 -26.71
C GLU A 129 -10.93 51.90 -26.35
N GLU A 130 -11.93 51.31 -27.02
CA GLU A 130 -12.31 49.89 -26.85
C GLU A 130 -11.21 48.96 -27.37
N GLN A 131 -10.57 49.29 -28.50
CA GLN A 131 -9.43 48.53 -29.01
C GLN A 131 -8.23 48.57 -28.05
N HIS A 132 -7.93 49.73 -27.46
CA HIS A 132 -6.88 49.85 -26.45
C HIS A 132 -7.20 49.05 -25.19
N LYS A 133 -8.45 49.10 -24.71
CA LYS A 133 -8.94 48.29 -23.59
C LYS A 133 -8.84 46.79 -23.88
N GLU A 134 -9.17 46.37 -25.10
CA GLU A 134 -9.05 44.97 -25.53
C GLU A 134 -7.60 44.50 -25.58
N PHE A 135 -6.69 45.33 -26.13
CA PHE A 135 -5.26 45.05 -26.13
C PHE A 135 -4.71 44.90 -24.70
N MET A 136 -5.06 45.82 -23.80
CA MET A 136 -4.68 45.74 -22.39
C MET A 136 -5.27 44.49 -21.72
N ALA A 137 -6.52 44.14 -21.99
CA ALA A 137 -7.16 42.94 -21.46
C ALA A 137 -6.45 41.66 -21.94
N LYS A 138 -6.05 41.59 -23.22
CA LYS A 138 -5.27 40.49 -23.78
C LYS A 138 -3.89 40.38 -23.12
N LEU A 139 -3.18 41.49 -22.94
CA LEU A 139 -1.90 41.51 -22.23
C LEU A 139 -2.02 41.05 -20.79
N VAL A 140 -2.98 41.59 -20.03
CA VAL A 140 -3.21 41.21 -18.62
C VAL A 140 -3.60 39.73 -18.51
N THR A 141 -4.46 39.24 -19.40
CA THR A 141 -4.85 37.82 -19.43
C THR A 141 -3.64 36.92 -19.65
N ARG A 142 -2.79 37.26 -20.61
CA ARG A 142 -1.57 36.51 -20.90
C ARG A 142 -0.58 36.55 -19.73
N LEU A 143 -0.39 37.71 -19.10
CA LEU A 143 0.46 37.84 -17.92
C LEU A 143 -0.05 36.97 -16.76
N VAL A 144 -1.35 37.06 -16.45
CA VAL A 144 -1.98 36.26 -15.38
C VAL A 144 -1.86 34.75 -15.66
N TYR A 145 -2.05 34.34 -16.91
CA TYR A 145 -1.89 32.94 -17.31
C TYR A 145 -0.46 32.45 -17.07
N THR A 146 0.55 33.20 -17.54
CA THR A 146 1.96 32.86 -17.34
C THR A 146 2.34 32.86 -15.86
N CYS A 147 1.88 33.83 -15.07
CA CYS A 147 2.12 33.87 -13.64
C CYS A 147 1.53 32.65 -12.92
N LYS A 148 0.30 32.24 -13.26
CA LYS A 148 -0.31 31.02 -12.71
C LYS A 148 0.45 29.75 -13.10
N HIS A 149 0.91 29.69 -14.35
CA HIS A 149 1.71 28.57 -14.82
C HIS A 149 3.03 28.46 -14.04
N LEU A 150 3.78 29.55 -13.92
CA LEU A 150 5.03 29.60 -13.16
C LEU A 150 4.82 29.27 -11.68
N GLN A 151 3.74 29.77 -11.07
CA GLN A 151 3.40 29.44 -9.70
C GLN A 151 3.14 27.93 -9.52
N SER A 152 2.49 27.28 -10.49
CA SER A 152 2.26 25.84 -10.45
C SER A 152 3.56 25.03 -10.59
N GLU A 153 4.49 25.46 -11.43
CA GLU A 153 5.80 24.83 -11.60
C GLU A 153 6.65 24.97 -10.32
N LEU A 154 6.63 26.14 -9.67
CA LEU A 154 7.32 26.35 -8.39
C LEU A 154 6.79 25.42 -7.30
N VAL A 155 5.47 25.24 -7.20
CA VAL A 155 4.87 24.31 -6.23
C VAL A 155 5.25 22.86 -6.51
N LYS A 156 5.29 22.45 -7.79
CA LYS A 156 5.75 21.10 -8.19
C LYS A 156 7.21 20.88 -7.82
N LEU A 157 8.07 21.86 -8.10
CA LEU A 157 9.50 21.77 -7.78
C LEU A 157 9.71 21.71 -6.27
N GLN A 158 9.00 22.55 -5.51
CA GLN A 158 9.06 22.54 -4.05
C GLN A 158 8.63 21.18 -3.48
N ARG A 159 7.61 20.55 -4.05
CA ARG A 159 7.19 19.19 -3.68
C ARG A 159 8.27 18.15 -4.00
N ALA A 160 8.86 18.21 -5.19
CA ALA A 160 9.94 17.30 -5.58
C ALA A 160 11.14 17.39 -4.64
N VAL A 161 11.55 18.61 -4.26
CA VAL A 161 12.64 18.86 -3.30
C VAL A 161 12.31 18.29 -1.92
N ARG A 162 11.08 18.48 -1.42
CA ARG A 162 10.67 17.90 -0.13
C ARG A 162 10.69 16.37 -0.16
N ASN A 163 10.15 15.75 -1.21
CA ASN A 163 10.14 14.29 -1.34
C ASN A 163 11.57 13.72 -1.40
N HIS A 164 12.46 14.39 -2.13
CA HIS A 164 13.85 13.99 -2.20
C HIS A 164 14.54 14.11 -0.83
N LYS A 165 14.27 15.19 -0.09
CA LYS A 165 14.77 15.37 1.28
C LYS A 165 14.28 14.26 2.20
N THR A 166 12.98 13.93 2.18
CA THR A 166 12.44 12.85 3.04
C THR A 166 13.03 11.49 2.67
N GLN A 167 13.18 11.20 1.37
CA GLN A 167 13.83 9.96 0.91
C GLN A 167 15.27 9.87 1.39
N HIS A 168 16.03 10.97 1.32
CA HIS A 168 17.39 11.01 1.84
C HIS A 168 17.44 10.81 3.37
N GLU A 169 16.55 11.44 4.12
CA GLU A 169 16.44 11.24 5.57
C GLU A 169 16.04 9.81 5.96
N ASP A 170 15.15 9.17 5.19
CA ASP A 170 14.77 7.76 5.35
C ASP A 170 15.96 6.83 5.06
N ALA A 171 16.68 7.07 3.95
CA ALA A 171 17.86 6.30 3.58
C ALA A 171 18.99 6.43 4.63
N ALA A 172 19.21 7.64 5.15
CA ALA A 172 20.18 7.89 6.22
C ALA A 172 19.81 7.13 7.51
N ARG A 173 18.53 7.12 7.91
CA ARG A 173 18.06 6.35 9.07
C ARG A 173 18.18 4.84 8.86
N ALA A 174 17.88 4.35 7.65
CA ALA A 174 18.02 2.94 7.33
C ALA A 174 19.49 2.48 7.35
N LEU A 175 20.43 3.34 6.91
CA LEU A 175 21.86 3.08 7.06
C LEU A 175 22.26 3.01 8.53
N ASP A 176 21.87 4.01 9.34
CA ASP A 176 22.22 4.09 10.75
C ASP A 176 21.80 2.84 11.53
N ALA A 177 20.55 2.39 11.32
CA ALA A 177 20.05 1.15 11.90
C ALA A 177 20.89 -0.09 11.51
N ARG A 178 21.32 -0.18 10.24
CA ARG A 178 22.12 -1.30 9.76
C ARG A 178 23.56 -1.29 10.29
N VAL A 179 24.14 -0.10 10.47
CA VAL A 179 25.45 0.07 11.11
C VAL A 179 25.35 -0.36 12.57
N LEU A 180 24.32 0.05 13.29
CA LEU A 180 24.07 -0.39 14.67
C LEU A 180 23.90 -1.91 14.77
N ASP A 181 23.12 -2.53 13.89
CA ASP A 181 23.01 -3.99 13.84
C ASP A 181 24.36 -4.66 13.59
N LEU A 182 25.30 -3.99 12.90
CA LEU A 182 26.61 -4.53 12.53
C LEU A 182 27.57 -4.46 13.71
N GLU A 183 27.54 -3.34 14.43
CA GLU A 183 28.28 -3.17 15.69
C GLU A 183 27.86 -4.19 16.74
N GLN A 184 26.54 -4.44 16.88
CA GLN A 184 26.01 -5.41 17.84
C GLN A 184 26.26 -6.89 17.45
N ALA A 185 26.66 -7.14 16.20
CA ALA A 185 26.97 -8.47 15.69
C ALA A 185 28.41 -8.91 15.96
N VAL A 186 29.28 -8.02 16.44
CA VAL A 186 30.67 -8.32 16.82
C VAL A 186 30.69 -8.69 18.31
N PRO A 187 30.95 -9.96 18.69
CA PRO A 187 31.05 -10.33 20.10
C PRO A 187 32.24 -9.62 20.74
N GLY A 188 32.01 -8.92 21.85
CA GLY A 188 33.08 -8.39 22.68
C GLY A 188 33.99 -9.51 23.20
N PRO A 189 35.30 -9.27 23.37
CA PRO A 189 36.31 -10.31 23.61
C PRO A 189 36.15 -11.13 24.91
N ASP A 190 35.13 -10.85 25.74
CA ASP A 190 34.94 -11.45 27.06
C ASP A 190 33.64 -12.27 27.23
N ALA A 191 32.88 -12.49 26.15
CA ALA A 191 31.63 -13.27 26.21
C ALA A 191 31.86 -14.72 25.76
N GLY A 192 31.86 -15.65 26.72
CA GLY A 192 31.94 -17.09 26.50
C GLY A 192 30.93 -17.60 25.46
N ALA A 193 31.40 -18.56 24.66
CA ALA A 193 30.74 -19.13 23.49
C ALA A 193 29.23 -19.35 23.67
N SER A 194 28.44 -18.39 23.21
CA SER A 194 26.99 -18.53 23.06
C SER A 194 26.68 -18.56 21.57
N ASN A 195 25.83 -19.51 21.16
CA ASN A 195 25.46 -19.81 19.76
C ASN A 195 24.60 -18.71 19.09
N SER A 196 24.74 -17.45 19.51
CA SER A 196 24.02 -16.29 18.97
C SER A 196 24.91 -15.36 18.12
N ALA A 197 26.18 -15.71 17.90
CA ALA A 197 27.04 -14.97 16.98
C ALA A 197 26.53 -15.18 15.53
N PRO A 198 26.31 -14.12 14.75
CA PRO A 198 25.85 -14.25 13.37
C PRO A 198 26.87 -15.02 12.53
N SER A 199 26.38 -15.87 11.63
CA SER A 199 27.23 -16.64 10.71
C SER A 199 28.06 -15.72 9.82
N SER A 200 29.29 -16.13 9.48
CA SER A 200 30.17 -15.39 8.55
C SER A 200 29.47 -14.98 7.26
N ARG A 201 28.61 -15.86 6.70
CA ARG A 201 27.84 -15.55 5.49
C ARG A 201 26.81 -14.43 5.72
N GLN A 202 26.19 -14.42 6.89
CA GLN A 202 25.18 -13.43 7.25
C GLN A 202 25.82 -12.05 7.52
N LEU A 203 27.06 -12.03 8.01
CA LEU A 203 27.84 -10.80 8.14
C LEU A 203 28.22 -10.23 6.77
N GLU A 204 28.68 -11.08 5.86
CA GLU A 204 29.03 -10.74 4.48
C GLU A 204 27.82 -10.17 3.73
N GLU A 205 26.66 -10.84 3.78
CA GLU A 205 25.41 -10.35 3.18
C GLU A 205 24.97 -8.98 3.73
N ARG A 206 25.21 -8.71 5.03
CA ARG A 206 24.88 -7.42 5.65
C ARG A 206 25.83 -6.31 5.21
N VAL A 207 27.12 -6.61 5.06
CA VAL A 207 28.14 -5.68 4.54
C VAL A 207 27.86 -5.36 3.07
N ASP A 208 27.60 -6.37 2.24
CA ASP A 208 27.26 -6.18 0.82
C ASP A 208 26.05 -5.27 0.65
N HIS A 209 25.04 -5.44 1.51
CA HIS A 209 23.86 -4.59 1.49
C HIS A 209 24.14 -3.14 1.91
N VAL A 210 25.02 -2.91 2.88
CA VAL A 210 25.46 -1.55 3.25
C VAL A 210 26.24 -0.90 2.11
N VAL A 211 27.12 -1.64 1.45
CA VAL A 211 27.88 -1.14 0.28
C VAL A 211 26.94 -0.78 -0.88
N ALA A 212 25.93 -1.60 -1.16
CA ALA A 212 24.92 -1.31 -2.17
C ALA A 212 24.13 -0.02 -1.84
N MET A 213 23.67 0.13 -0.58
CA MET A 213 22.98 1.34 -0.14
C MET A 213 23.86 2.60 -0.22
N LEU A 214 25.17 2.48 0.06
CA LEU A 214 26.13 3.58 -0.11
C LEU A 214 26.30 3.95 -1.59
N GLY A 215 26.28 2.96 -2.48
CA GLY A 215 26.23 3.14 -3.93
C GLY A 215 24.99 3.93 -4.37
N ASP A 216 23.81 3.53 -3.91
CA ASP A 216 22.55 4.23 -4.20
C ASP A 216 22.52 5.65 -3.62
N ILE A 217 23.13 5.86 -2.44
CA ILE A 217 23.28 7.19 -1.86
C ILE A 217 24.25 8.06 -2.68
N SER A 218 25.33 7.48 -3.18
CA SER A 218 26.27 8.16 -4.07
C SER A 218 25.69 8.45 -5.46
N ALA A 219 24.68 7.70 -5.91
CA ALA A 219 23.92 8.01 -7.12
C ALA A 219 23.07 9.30 -6.99
N PHE A 220 22.80 9.77 -5.77
CA PHE A 220 22.25 11.12 -5.55
C PHE A 220 23.30 12.24 -5.61
N ALA A 221 24.60 11.90 -5.68
CA ALA A 221 25.67 12.87 -5.91
C ALA A 221 25.90 13.16 -7.40
N GLU A 222 25.35 12.36 -8.32
CA GLU A 222 25.24 12.70 -9.74
C GLU A 222 24.14 13.75 -9.91
N PRO A 223 24.50 15.02 -10.21
CA PRO A 223 23.53 16.08 -10.37
C PRO A 223 22.88 15.92 -11.75
N ALA A 224 21.92 15.00 -11.89
CA ALA A 224 20.84 15.15 -12.88
C ALA A 224 19.93 16.29 -12.41
N THR A 225 20.50 17.49 -12.52
CA THR A 225 20.36 18.52 -11.50
C THR A 225 19.02 19.21 -11.64
N ILE A 226 18.53 19.73 -10.52
CA ILE A 226 17.57 20.83 -10.51
C ILE A 226 17.99 21.93 -11.50
N SER A 227 19.29 22.20 -11.66
CA SER A 227 19.87 23.03 -12.73
C SER A 227 19.50 22.57 -14.14
N GLN A 228 19.57 21.28 -14.46
CA GLN A 228 19.14 20.75 -15.77
C GLN A 228 17.64 20.96 -16.02
N ARG A 229 16.82 20.94 -14.97
CA ARG A 229 15.39 21.31 -15.06
C ARG A 229 15.18 22.82 -15.20
N PHE A 230 16.02 23.64 -14.59
CA PHE A 230 16.04 25.10 -14.82
C PHE A 230 16.45 25.42 -16.25
N GLU A 231 17.49 24.79 -16.80
CA GLU A 231 17.89 24.90 -18.21
C GLU A 231 16.75 24.48 -19.16
N LEU A 232 16.03 23.39 -18.84
CA LEU A 232 14.85 22.97 -19.60
C LEU A 232 13.70 23.99 -19.52
N LEU A 233 13.53 24.66 -18.38
CA LEU A 233 12.53 25.71 -18.21
C LEU A 233 12.92 26.98 -19.00
N ASP A 234 14.19 27.36 -18.93
CA ASP A 234 14.74 28.55 -19.59
C ASP A 234 14.67 28.43 -21.12
N THR A 235 14.98 27.24 -21.64
CA THR A 235 14.82 26.92 -23.07
C THR A 235 13.35 26.92 -23.53
N LYS A 236 12.41 26.44 -22.71
CA LYS A 236 10.97 26.50 -23.02
C LYS A 236 10.43 27.94 -23.01
N ILE A 237 10.84 28.76 -22.05
CA ILE A 237 10.46 30.18 -21.99
C ILE A 237 10.99 30.92 -23.23
N SER A 238 12.24 30.65 -23.61
CA SER A 238 12.86 31.24 -24.80
C SER A 238 12.16 30.83 -26.11
N GLN A 239 11.79 29.55 -26.25
CA GLN A 239 11.02 29.08 -27.42
C GLN A 239 9.63 29.74 -27.50
N GLN A 240 8.93 29.87 -26.38
CA GLN A 240 7.61 30.51 -26.35
C GLN A 240 7.71 31.97 -26.84
N GLN A 241 8.70 32.73 -26.36
CA GLN A 241 8.92 34.12 -26.79
C GLN A 241 9.23 34.25 -28.29
N GLN A 242 10.00 33.33 -28.88
CA GLN A 242 10.29 33.34 -30.32
C GLN A 242 9.06 33.04 -31.19
N THR A 243 8.23 32.10 -30.74
CA THR A 243 6.99 31.74 -31.44
C THR A 243 6.02 32.93 -31.48
N ASP A 244 5.96 33.69 -30.39
CA ASP A 244 5.13 34.89 -30.28
C ASP A 244 5.67 36.08 -31.12
N HIS A 245 6.99 36.19 -31.32
CA HIS A 245 7.59 37.20 -32.21
C HIS A 245 7.37 36.90 -33.70
N SER A 246 7.38 35.62 -34.09
CA SER A 246 7.13 35.19 -35.47
C SER A 246 5.67 35.42 -35.89
N HIS A 247 4.71 35.17 -34.99
CA HIS A 247 3.29 35.45 -35.24
C HIS A 247 2.97 36.94 -35.34
N ASN A 248 3.67 37.79 -34.58
CA ASN A 248 3.49 39.24 -34.69
C ASN A 248 4.11 39.83 -35.97
N ASN A 249 5.19 39.27 -36.50
CA ASN A 249 5.84 39.79 -37.71
C ASN A 249 5.17 39.30 -39.01
N SER A 250 4.46 38.17 -38.98
CA SER A 250 3.71 37.64 -40.13
C SER A 250 2.34 38.30 -40.33
N SER A 251 1.82 39.00 -39.32
CA SER A 251 0.57 39.77 -39.41
C SER A 251 0.75 41.20 -39.91
N THR A 252 1.99 41.62 -40.22
CA THR A 252 2.37 42.99 -40.62
C THR A 252 3.01 43.03 -42.01
N ARG A 253 2.55 42.19 -42.95
CA ARG A 253 2.88 42.36 -44.37
C ARG A 253 1.62 42.85 -45.10
N PRO A 254 1.70 43.96 -45.86
CA PRO A 254 0.55 44.53 -46.57
C PRO A 254 0.00 43.60 -47.64
#